data_AF-A0ABD0RD16-F1
#
_entry.id   AF-A0ABD0RD16-F1
#
_cell.length_a   1.000
_cell.length_b   1.000
_cell.length_c   1.000
_cell.angle_alpha   90.00
_cell.angle_beta   90.00
_cell.angle_gamma   90.00
#
_symmetry.space_group_name_H-M   'P 1'
#
loop_
_entity.id
_entity.type
_entity.pdbx_description
1 polymer ?
#
loop_
_entity_poly.entity_id
_entity_poly.type
_entity_poly.pdbx_seq_one_letter_code
_entity_poly.pdbx_strand_id
1 'polypeptide(L)' 'LEKVGRDSSYEQEGKVQFVMDAVYAMAHALHRMHRDYCFGYPGLCPRMSNINGKELLGYIRSVNFN' A
#
# COMPACT_ATOMS: atom_id res chain seq x y z
N LEU A 1 11.11 5.95 8.78
CA LEU A 1 11.14 7.34 8.31
C LEU A 1 12.59 7.76 8.20
N GLU A 2 13.03 8.26 7.03
CA GLU A 2 14.26 9.04 6.97
C GLU A 2 14.12 10.21 7.95
N LYS A 3 14.73 10.07 9.12
CA LYS A 3 14.95 11.20 10.02
C LYS A 3 16.14 11.92 9.45
N VAL A 4 15.86 12.92 8.63
CA VAL A 4 16.88 13.84 8.16
C VAL A 4 17.60 14.43 9.38
N GLY A 5 18.92 14.28 9.42
CA GLY A 5 19.75 14.71 10.53
C GLY A 5 19.61 16.21 10.81
N ARG A 6 19.86 16.61 12.06
CA ARG A 6 19.71 18.01 12.54
C ARG A 6 20.53 19.04 11.77
N ASP A 7 21.52 18.61 10.99
CA ASP A 7 22.45 19.48 10.24
C ASP A 7 22.09 19.60 8.73
N SER A 8 20.87 19.21 8.36
CA SER A 8 20.39 19.29 6.98
C SER A 8 19.63 20.60 6.72
N SER A 9 19.86 21.23 5.56
CA SER A 9 19.04 22.33 5.07
C SER A 9 17.71 21.88 4.46
N TYR A 10 17.36 20.59 4.57
CA TYR A 10 16.13 20.04 4.02
C TYR A 10 14.93 20.41 4.89
N GLU A 11 13.98 21.13 4.31
CA GLU A 11 12.65 21.32 4.90
C GLU A 11 11.72 20.20 4.42
N GLN A 12 11.18 19.45 5.37
CA GLN A 12 10.24 18.40 5.03
C GLN A 12 8.91 19.01 4.57
N GLU A 13 8.49 18.65 3.37
CA GLU A 13 7.17 18.98 2.86
C GLU A 13 6.09 18.48 3.82
N GLY A 14 5.25 19.38 4.32
CA GLY A 14 4.25 19.09 5.37
C GLY A 14 3.16 18.08 4.98
N LYS A 15 3.19 17.57 3.74
CA LYS A 15 2.21 16.61 3.19
C LYS A 15 2.82 15.24 2.88
N VAL A 16 4.10 15.00 3.18
CA VAL A 16 4.76 13.71 2.91
C VAL A 16 4.01 12.55 3.57
N GLN A 17 3.41 12.75 4.75
CA GLN A 17 2.63 11.71 5.42
C GLN A 17 1.42 11.26 4.60
N PHE A 18 0.71 12.18 3.92
CA PHE A 18 -0.41 11.80 3.05
C PHE A 18 0.02 10.93 1.88
N VAL A 19 1.23 11.17 1.35
CA VAL A 19 1.80 10.34 0.28
C VAL A 19 2.14 8.95 0.82
N MET A 20 2.74 8.89 2.01
CA MET A 20 3.03 7.61 2.69
C MET A 20 1.74 6.82 2.93
N ASP A 21 0.73 7.45 3.52
CA ASP A 21 -0.54 6.81 3.84
C ASP A 21 -1.24 6.29 2.58
N ALA A 22 -1.19 7.04 1.47
CA ALA A 22 -1.73 6.59 0.20
C ALA A 22 -1.03 5.33 -0.34
N VAL A 23 0.30 5.28 -0.26
CA VAL A 23 1.09 4.11 -0.68
C VAL A 23 0.83 2.91 0.23
N TYR A 24 0.80 3.11 1.55
CA TYR A 24 0.49 2.06 2.51
C TYR A 24 -0.93 1.53 2.32
N ALA A 25 -1.90 2.39 2.04
CA ALA A 25 -3.26 1.96 1.78
C ALA A 25 -3.34 1.01 0.58
N MET A 26 -2.67 1.34 -0.52
CA MET A 26 -2.59 0.46 -1.69
C MET A 26 -1.88 -0.87 -1.36
N ALA A 27 -0.79 -0.83 -0.60
CA ALA A 27 -0.07 -2.03 -0.19
C ALA A 27 -0.95 -2.96 0.67
N HIS A 28 -1.67 -2.41 1.65
CA HIS A 28 -2.60 -3.16 2.49
C HIS A 28 -3.79 -3.73 1.70
N ALA A 29 -4.32 -3.01 0.72
CA ALA A 29 -5.38 -3.49 -0.17
C ALA A 29 -4.91 -4.71 -0.99
N LEU A 30 -3.76 -4.58 -1.66
CA LEU A 30 -3.18 -5.65 -2.47
C LEU A 30 -2.79 -6.86 -1.61
N HIS A 31 -2.29 -6.64 -0.39
CA HIS A 31 -1.96 -7.72 0.52
C HIS A 31 -3.20 -8.53 0.94
N ARG A 32 -4.33 -7.87 1.26
CA ARG A 32 -5.59 -8.58 1.57
C ARG A 32 -6.08 -9.37 0.36
N MET A 33 -6.14 -8.72 -0.81
CA MET A 33 -6.54 -9.38 -2.04
C MET A 33 -5.65 -10.60 -2.34
N HIS A 34 -4.35 -10.51 -2.09
CA HIS A 34 -3.42 -11.63 -2.24
C HIS A 34 -3.70 -12.78 -1.30
N ARG A 35 -4.00 -12.51 -0.03
CA ARG A 35 -4.38 -13.58 0.90
C ARG A 35 -5.62 -14.32 0.46
N ASP A 36 -6.61 -13.61 -0.09
CA ASP A 36 -7.88 -14.19 -0.52
C ASP A 36 -7.74 -14.97 -1.84
N TYR A 37 -6.89 -14.51 -2.76
CA TYR A 37 -6.75 -15.12 -4.11
C TYR A 37 -5.59 -16.13 -4.18
N CYS A 38 -4.58 -16.00 -3.33
CA CYS A 38 -3.35 -16.76 -3.46
C CYS A 38 -3.06 -17.68 -2.26
N PHE A 39 -3.82 -17.60 -1.16
CA PHE A 39 -3.75 -18.55 -0.03
C PHE A 39 -2.33 -18.91 0.45
N GLY A 40 -1.41 -17.93 0.47
CA GLY A 40 -0.02 -18.14 0.91
C GLY A 40 0.99 -18.48 -0.20
N TYR A 41 0.57 -18.46 -1.47
CA TYR A 41 1.49 -18.60 -2.61
C TYR A 41 2.54 -17.47 -2.62
N PRO A 42 3.84 -17.79 -2.80
CA PRO A 42 4.89 -16.78 -2.86
C PRO A 42 4.82 -15.96 -4.16
N GLY A 43 4.88 -14.64 -4.05
CA GLY A 43 4.71 -13.75 -5.21
C GLY A 43 3.27 -13.75 -5.76
N LEU A 44 3.05 -13.30 -6.99
CA LEU A 44 1.71 -13.24 -7.59
C LEU A 44 1.30 -14.61 -8.13
N CYS A 45 0.12 -15.08 -7.71
CA CYS A 45 -0.49 -16.27 -8.29
C CYS A 45 -1.23 -15.93 -9.60
N PRO A 46 -1.52 -16.92 -10.48
CA PRO A 46 -2.22 -16.68 -11.74
C PRO A 46 -3.59 -16.00 -11.58
N ARG A 47 -4.27 -16.20 -10.44
CA ARG A 47 -5.56 -15.53 -10.16
C ARG A 47 -5.42 -14.02 -9.89
N MET A 48 -4.20 -13.54 -9.62
CA MET A 48 -3.89 -12.13 -9.45
C MET A 48 -3.08 -11.53 -10.61
N SER A 49 -2.82 -12.30 -11.68
CA SER A 49 -2.05 -11.76 -12.82
C SER A 49 -2.83 -10.68 -13.57
N ASN A 50 -4.16 -10.75 -13.56
CA ASN A 50 -5.07 -9.77 -14.14
C ASN A 50 -6.12 -9.37 -13.10
N ILE A 51 -5.88 -8.26 -12.42
CA ILE A 51 -6.76 -7.76 -11.36
C ILE A 51 -7.91 -6.95 -11.99
N ASN A 52 -9.14 -7.23 -11.57
CA ASN A 52 -10.29 -6.40 -11.89
C ASN A 52 -10.28 -5.12 -11.03
N GLY A 53 -10.25 -3.95 -11.67
CA GLY A 53 -10.21 -2.66 -10.96
C GLY A 53 -11.40 -2.42 -10.02
N LYS A 54 -12.60 -2.96 -10.33
CA LYS A 54 -13.78 -2.85 -9.45
C LYS A 54 -13.61 -3.68 -8.17
N GLU A 55 -13.00 -4.85 -8.27
CA GLU A 55 -12.68 -5.68 -7.11
C GLU A 55 -11.61 -5.02 -6.26
N LEU A 56 -10.51 -4.55 -6.89
CA LEU A 56 -9.45 -3.83 -6.19
C LEU A 56 -9.96 -2.58 -5.46
N LEU A 57 -10.87 -1.82 -6.08
CA LEU A 57 -11.52 -0.68 -5.43
C LEU A 57 -12.28 -1.07 -4.15
N GLY A 58 -12.89 -2.25 -4.13
CA GLY A 58 -13.51 -2.81 -2.93
C GLY A 58 -12.50 -3.01 -1.81
N TYR A 59 -11.35 -3.62 -2.13
CA TYR A 59 -10.25 -3.80 -1.17
C TYR A 59 -9.74 -2.45 -0.66
N ILE A 60 -9.46 -1.48 -1.55
CA ILE A 60 -8.97 -0.14 -1.18
C ILE A 60 -9.92 0.55 -0.21
N ARG A 61 -11.24 0.50 -0.46
CA ARG A 61 -12.25 1.11 0.42
C ARG A 61 -12.39 0.43 1.78
N SER A 62 -11.98 -0.83 1.89
CA SER A 62 -12.02 -1.62 3.14
C SER A 62 -10.72 -1.55 3.96
N VAL A 63 -9.73 -0.80 3.48
CA VAL A 63 -8.45 -0.66 4.17
C VAL A 63 -8.64 0.10 5.48
N ASN A 64 -8.05 -0.45 6.53
CA ASN A 64 -7.93 0.15 7.84
C ASN A 64 -6.57 -0.29 8.42
N PHE A 65 -5.69 0.68 8.71
CA PHE A 65 -4.38 0.51 9.33
C PHE A 65 -4.05 1.79 10.12
N ASN A 66 -3.16 1.66 11.11
CA ASN A 66 -2.71 2.75 11.98
C ASN A 66 -1.30 3.20 11.62
#